data_AF-A0AAW2Y946-F1
#
_entry.id   AF-A0AAW2Y946-F1
#
_cell.length_a   1.000
_cell.length_b   1.000
_cell.length_c   1.000
_cell.angle_alpha   90.00
_cell.angle_beta   90.00
_cell.angle_gamma   90.00
#
_symmetry.space_group_name_H-M   'P 1'
#
loop_
_entity.id
_entity.type
_entity.pdbx_description
1 polymer ?
#
loop_
_entity_poly.entity_id
_entity_poly.type
_entity_poly.pdbx_seq_one_letter_code
_entity_poly.pdbx_strand_id
1 'polypeptide(L)'
;MDPETALEFVKHGATLLLLDVPQYTLIGIDTQMFSSGPNFKGIKMIPPGIHFIYYSSANREGSEFSPVVGFFIDATPSQVIVRKWDQNEERFVKLSEEEEERYSDAVKRLEFDKQLGPYTLSQYGDWKRLSSYITKDTVERIEPIGGEISVACESEMAGKFSKSAMEKALAEQLKISKFSAPEEKSQKRGNYYSILQTQLLETILMKEYGGDEDALLAELQFAFIAFLVMENSAQRCFHLCISIHLSEQ
;
A
#
# COMPACT_ATOMS: atom_id res chain seq x y z
N MET A 1 -8.87 -8.41 -25.73
CA MET A 1 -7.75 -9.36 -25.62
C MET A 1 -8.21 -10.66 -26.24
N ASP A 2 -7.42 -11.25 -27.13
CA ASP A 2 -7.71 -12.56 -27.68
C ASP A 2 -7.40 -13.69 -26.67
N PRO A 3 -7.93 -14.90 -26.86
CA PRO A 3 -7.77 -16.00 -25.90
C PRO A 3 -6.32 -16.48 -25.70
N GLU A 4 -5.47 -16.39 -26.73
CA GLU A 4 -4.08 -16.86 -26.64
C GLU A 4 -3.26 -15.93 -25.77
N THR A 5 -3.37 -14.63 -26.02
CA THR A 5 -2.78 -13.58 -25.18
C THR A 5 -3.26 -13.68 -23.73
N ALA A 6 -4.56 -13.93 -23.51
CA ALA A 6 -5.11 -14.09 -22.17
C ALA A 6 -4.50 -15.29 -21.43
N LEU A 7 -4.33 -16.42 -22.12
CA LEU A 7 -3.71 -17.60 -21.54
C LEU A 7 -2.23 -17.37 -21.20
N GLU A 8 -1.52 -16.58 -22.00
CA GLU A 8 -0.13 -16.20 -21.71
C GLU A 8 -0.03 -15.36 -20.44
N PHE A 9 -0.94 -14.39 -20.24
CA PHE A 9 -1.01 -13.60 -19.01
C PHE A 9 -1.38 -14.44 -17.78
N VAL A 10 -2.24 -15.46 -17.93
CA VAL A 10 -2.54 -16.39 -16.82
C VAL A 10 -1.30 -17.21 -16.45
N LYS A 11 -0.51 -17.63 -17.44
CA LYS A 11 0.67 -18.47 -17.22
C LYS A 11 1.82 -17.70 -16.59
N HIS A 12 2.08 -16.46 -17.03
CA HIS A 12 3.24 -15.69 -16.61
C HIS A 12 2.94 -14.65 -15.53
N GLY A 13 1.70 -14.20 -15.44
CA GLY A 13 1.25 -13.31 -14.37
C GLY A 13 1.11 -14.05 -13.05
N ALA A 14 1.24 -13.32 -11.96
CA ALA A 14 0.92 -13.84 -10.64
C ALA A 14 -0.60 -13.97 -10.45
N THR A 15 -0.97 -14.76 -9.45
CA THR A 15 -2.35 -14.95 -9.00
C THR A 15 -2.42 -14.75 -7.50
N LEU A 16 -3.36 -13.92 -7.05
CA LEU A 16 -3.74 -13.80 -5.65
C LEU A 16 -5.01 -14.60 -5.42
N LEU A 17 -4.92 -15.71 -4.70
CA LEU A 17 -6.06 -16.53 -4.30
C LEU A 17 -6.51 -16.13 -2.88
N LEU A 18 -7.76 -15.71 -2.76
CA LEU A 18 -8.39 -15.28 -1.52
C LEU A 18 -9.48 -16.29 -1.14
N LEU A 19 -9.25 -17.02 -0.05
CA LEU A 19 -10.17 -18.04 0.45
C LEU A 19 -11.13 -17.46 1.48
N ASP A 20 -12.36 -17.95 1.44
CA ASP A 20 -13.42 -17.68 2.42
C ASP A 20 -13.76 -16.19 2.61
N VAL A 21 -13.53 -15.37 1.58
CA VAL A 21 -13.88 -13.94 1.60
C VAL A 21 -15.39 -13.79 1.79
N PRO A 22 -15.85 -13.02 2.79
CA PRO A 22 -17.26 -12.70 2.94
C PRO A 22 -17.79 -11.97 1.70
N GLN A 23 -19.07 -12.15 1.41
CA GLN A 23 -19.71 -11.41 0.33
C GLN A 23 -19.78 -9.92 0.70
N TYR A 24 -19.71 -9.06 -0.31
CA TYR A 24 -19.75 -7.60 -0.21
C TYR A 24 -18.48 -6.93 0.32
N THR A 25 -17.51 -7.67 0.85
CA THR A 25 -16.18 -7.15 1.17
C THR A 25 -15.61 -6.38 -0.01
N LEU A 26 -15.21 -5.13 0.22
CA LEU A 26 -14.48 -4.37 -0.78
C LEU A 26 -13.07 -4.93 -0.85
N ILE A 27 -12.64 -5.29 -2.06
CA ILE A 27 -11.30 -5.77 -2.35
C ILE A 27 -10.71 -4.83 -3.39
N GLY A 28 -9.49 -4.38 -3.13
CA GLY A 28 -8.73 -3.55 -4.02
C GLY A 28 -7.35 -4.12 -4.31
N ILE A 29 -6.89 -3.84 -5.53
CA ILE A 29 -5.52 -4.06 -5.96
C ILE A 29 -5.07 -2.81 -6.71
N ASP A 30 -4.00 -2.19 -6.23
CA ASP A 30 -3.43 -0.95 -6.76
C ASP A 30 -4.46 0.19 -6.81
N THR A 31 -4.93 0.56 -8.00
CA THR A 31 -5.94 1.61 -8.22
C THR A 31 -7.33 1.04 -8.49
N GLN A 32 -7.47 -0.30 -8.48
CA GLN A 32 -8.70 -1.00 -8.81
C GLN A 32 -9.40 -1.43 -7.52
N MET A 33 -10.71 -1.24 -7.47
CA MET A 33 -11.54 -1.67 -6.34
C MET A 33 -12.84 -2.29 -6.85
N PHE A 34 -13.27 -3.37 -6.21
CA PHE A 34 -14.50 -4.06 -6.52
C PHE A 34 -15.08 -4.71 -5.24
N SER A 35 -16.36 -5.08 -5.29
CA SER A 35 -17.02 -5.80 -4.21
C SER A 35 -16.98 -7.31 -4.46
N SER A 36 -16.70 -8.11 -3.43
CA SER A 36 -16.66 -9.56 -3.54
C SER A 36 -18.05 -10.15 -3.82
N GLY A 37 -18.14 -10.91 -4.91
CA GLY A 37 -19.31 -11.73 -5.22
C GLY A 37 -19.27 -13.09 -4.51
N PRO A 38 -20.37 -13.85 -4.52
CA PRO A 38 -20.47 -15.13 -3.79
C PRO A 38 -19.49 -16.21 -4.29
N ASN A 39 -18.99 -16.09 -5.52
CA ASN A 39 -18.03 -17.02 -6.12
C ASN A 39 -16.62 -16.44 -6.27
N PHE A 40 -16.41 -15.20 -5.81
CA PHE A 40 -15.11 -14.55 -5.96
C PHE A 40 -14.06 -15.23 -5.10
N LYS A 41 -12.90 -15.55 -5.69
CA LYS A 41 -11.77 -16.16 -4.98
C LYS A 41 -10.44 -15.48 -5.27
N GLY A 42 -10.43 -14.28 -5.83
CA GLY A 42 -9.20 -13.52 -6.04
C GLY A 42 -8.98 -13.05 -7.46
N ILE A 43 -7.72 -12.73 -7.78
CA ILE A 43 -7.31 -12.02 -9.00
C ILE A 43 -6.19 -12.79 -9.70
N LYS A 44 -6.27 -12.92 -11.02
CA LYS A 44 -5.26 -13.52 -11.89
C LYS A 44 -4.69 -12.51 -12.89
N MET A 45 -3.62 -12.89 -13.58
CA MET A 45 -2.94 -12.05 -14.57
C MET A 45 -2.28 -10.80 -13.95
N ILE A 46 -1.91 -10.87 -12.67
CA ILE A 46 -1.23 -9.75 -11.99
C ILE A 46 0.17 -9.64 -12.61
N PRO A 47 0.55 -8.48 -13.18
CA PRO A 47 1.90 -8.31 -13.71
C PRO A 47 2.98 -8.51 -12.63
N PRO A 48 4.20 -8.91 -12.99
CA PRO A 48 5.28 -8.97 -12.00
C PRO A 48 5.63 -7.59 -11.43
N GLY A 49 5.97 -7.55 -10.14
CA GLY A 49 6.40 -6.37 -9.40
C GLY A 49 5.64 -6.13 -8.10
N ILE A 50 5.85 -4.96 -7.50
CA ILE A 50 5.16 -4.57 -6.28
C ILE A 50 3.70 -4.21 -6.58
N HIS A 51 2.79 -4.76 -5.78
CA HIS A 51 1.36 -4.47 -5.82
C HIS A 51 0.84 -4.19 -4.41
N PHE A 52 -0.18 -3.34 -4.32
CA PHE A 52 -0.82 -3.04 -3.04
C PHE A 52 -2.22 -3.63 -3.00
N ILE A 53 -2.46 -4.51 -2.04
CA ILE A 53 -3.76 -5.16 -1.84
C ILE A 53 -4.39 -4.48 -0.65
N TYR A 54 -5.67 -4.17 -0.76
CA TYR A 54 -6.42 -3.60 0.34
C TYR A 54 -7.83 -4.12 0.35
N TYR A 55 -8.45 -4.07 1.52
CA TYR A 55 -9.81 -4.52 1.69
C TYR A 55 -10.50 -3.79 2.83
N SER A 56 -11.82 -3.83 2.79
CA SER A 56 -12.68 -3.40 3.87
C SER A 56 -13.83 -4.38 4.01
N SER A 57 -13.96 -4.96 5.19
CA SER A 57 -15.04 -5.88 5.53
C SER A 57 -16.36 -5.13 5.52
N ALA A 58 -17.40 -5.75 4.98
CA ALA A 58 -18.73 -5.18 4.95
C ALA A 58 -19.62 -5.82 6.01
N ASN A 59 -20.59 -5.07 6.52
CA ASN A 59 -21.70 -5.68 7.26
C ASN A 59 -22.50 -6.63 6.34
N ARG A 60 -23.41 -7.44 6.93
CA ARG A 60 -24.21 -8.45 6.19
C ARG A 60 -25.05 -7.87 5.05
N GLU A 61 -25.35 -6.57 5.11
CA GLU A 61 -26.19 -5.84 4.16
C GLU A 61 -25.37 -5.15 3.05
N GLY A 62 -24.04 -5.11 3.17
CA GLY A 62 -23.15 -4.42 2.23
C GLY A 62 -23.25 -2.90 2.30
N SER A 63 -23.78 -2.34 3.39
CA SER A 63 -24.09 -0.91 3.54
C SER A 63 -23.05 -0.14 4.37
N GLU A 64 -22.34 -0.83 5.26
CA GLU A 64 -21.31 -0.26 6.13
C GLU A 64 -20.01 -1.05 6.03
N PHE A 65 -18.89 -0.35 6.19
CA PHE A 65 -17.55 -0.84 5.89
C PHE A 65 -16.61 -0.63 7.08
N SER A 66 -15.76 -1.62 7.36
CA SER A 66 -14.69 -1.53 8.35
C SER A 66 -13.61 -0.54 7.89
N PRO A 67 -12.72 -0.08 8.79
CA PRO A 67 -11.50 0.58 8.37
C PRO A 67 -10.75 -0.25 7.32
N VAL A 68 -10.18 0.43 6.33
CA VAL A 68 -9.40 -0.23 5.27
C VAL A 68 -8.13 -0.82 5.88
N VAL A 69 -7.87 -2.08 5.53
CA VAL A 69 -6.61 -2.78 5.81
C VAL A 69 -5.94 -3.07 4.48
N GLY A 70 -4.63 -2.93 4.41
CA GLY A 70 -3.89 -3.29 3.21
C GLY A 70 -2.49 -3.82 3.50
N PHE A 71 -1.91 -4.49 2.51
CA PHE A 71 -0.58 -5.06 2.58
C PHE A 71 0.04 -5.04 1.18
N PHE A 72 1.36 -5.00 1.13
CA PHE A 72 2.08 -5.09 -0.14
C PHE A 72 2.38 -6.55 -0.47
N ILE A 73 2.49 -6.84 -1.78
CA ILE A 73 3.08 -8.07 -2.27
C ILE A 73 4.18 -7.73 -3.27
N ASP A 74 5.22 -8.56 -3.29
CA ASP A 74 6.15 -8.66 -4.40
C ASP A 74 5.73 -9.84 -5.28
N ALA A 75 5.03 -9.55 -6.38
CA ALA A 75 4.51 -10.54 -7.28
C ALA A 75 5.62 -11.00 -8.24
N THR A 76 6.12 -12.22 -8.04
CA THR A 76 7.06 -12.84 -8.97
C THR A 76 6.33 -13.53 -10.13
N PRO A 77 6.99 -13.72 -11.30
CA PRO A 77 6.35 -14.35 -12.45
C PRO A 77 5.76 -15.73 -12.12
N SER A 78 4.51 -15.96 -12.53
CA SER A 78 3.76 -17.22 -12.31
C SER A 78 3.53 -17.59 -10.83
N GLN A 79 3.78 -16.67 -9.90
CA GLN A 79 3.58 -16.93 -8.47
C GLN A 79 2.09 -17.06 -8.15
N VAL A 80 1.76 -17.98 -7.25
CA VAL A 80 0.45 -18.02 -6.62
C VAL A 80 0.64 -17.62 -5.17
N ILE A 81 -0.06 -16.56 -4.75
CA ILE A 81 -0.06 -16.06 -3.38
C ILE A 81 -1.41 -16.42 -2.80
N VAL A 82 -1.42 -17.16 -1.70
CA VAL A 82 -2.66 -17.62 -1.07
C VAL A 82 -2.88 -16.90 0.25
N ARG A 83 -4.09 -16.38 0.46
CA ARG A 83 -4.54 -15.83 1.74
C ARG A 83 -5.92 -16.40 2.07
N LYS A 84 -6.17 -16.60 3.35
CA LYS A 84 -7.46 -17.06 3.85
C LYS A 84 -8.05 -16.03 4.80
N TRP A 85 -9.34 -15.77 4.68
CA TRP A 85 -10.06 -14.91 5.61
C TRP A 85 -10.21 -15.60 6.97
N ASP A 86 -9.77 -14.94 8.03
CA ASP A 86 -10.11 -15.30 9.40
C ASP A 86 -11.36 -14.51 9.83
N GLN A 87 -12.44 -15.21 10.12
CA GLN A 87 -13.72 -14.59 10.46
C GLN A 87 -13.72 -13.93 11.85
N ASN A 88 -12.86 -14.38 12.76
CA ASN A 88 -12.78 -13.82 14.12
C ASN A 88 -11.94 -12.55 14.14
N GLU A 89 -10.85 -12.54 13.36
CA GLU A 89 -9.94 -11.41 13.26
C GLU A 89 -10.30 -10.42 12.14
N GLU A 90 -11.29 -10.77 11.30
CA GLU A 90 -11.74 -10.00 10.12
C GLU A 90 -10.58 -9.55 9.21
N ARG A 91 -9.64 -10.47 8.97
CA ARG A 91 -8.45 -10.19 8.15
C ARG A 91 -7.95 -11.39 7.35
N PHE A 92 -7.01 -11.13 6.44
CA PHE A 92 -6.35 -12.15 5.63
C PHE A 92 -5.10 -12.70 6.32
N VAL A 93 -5.12 -13.99 6.63
CA VAL A 93 -3.96 -14.69 7.21
C VAL A 93 -3.22 -15.53 6.17
N LYS A 94 -1.91 -15.71 6.40
CA LYS A 94 -1.08 -16.67 5.66
C LYS A 94 -1.46 -18.10 6.08
N LEU A 95 -1.40 -19.02 5.12
CA LEU A 95 -1.58 -20.45 5.38
C LEU A 95 -0.25 -21.10 5.76
N SER A 96 -0.29 -22.38 6.16
CA SER A 96 0.93 -23.19 6.21
C SER A 96 1.48 -23.41 4.79
N GLU A 97 2.79 -23.65 4.69
CA GLU A 97 3.47 -23.90 3.40
C GLU A 97 2.80 -25.06 2.63
N GLU A 98 2.44 -26.13 3.33
CA GLU A 98 1.78 -27.31 2.77
C GLU A 98 0.41 -26.98 2.15
N GLU A 99 -0.38 -26.14 2.82
CA GLU A 99 -1.68 -25.71 2.30
C GLU A 99 -1.53 -24.74 1.13
N GLU A 100 -0.59 -23.80 1.22
CA GLU A 100 -0.29 -22.85 0.15
C GLU A 100 0.19 -23.57 -1.12
N GLU A 101 1.04 -24.59 -1.00
CA GLU A 101 1.49 -25.41 -2.13
C GLU A 101 0.31 -26.15 -2.79
N ARG A 102 -0.55 -26.80 -1.98
CA ARG A 102 -1.72 -27.51 -2.48
C ARG A 102 -2.67 -26.61 -3.28
N TYR A 103 -2.96 -25.40 -2.76
CA TYR A 103 -3.81 -24.44 -3.45
C TYR A 103 -3.13 -23.82 -4.67
N SER A 104 -1.82 -23.57 -4.60
CA SER A 104 -1.02 -23.09 -5.73
C SER A 104 -1.09 -24.06 -6.90
N ASP A 105 -0.99 -25.35 -6.64
CA ASP A 105 -1.08 -26.38 -7.67
C ASP A 105 -2.48 -26.45 -8.29
N ALA A 106 -3.54 -26.31 -7.50
CA ALA A 106 -4.91 -26.25 -8.01
C ALA A 106 -5.16 -25.02 -8.90
N VAL A 107 -4.60 -23.86 -8.53
CA VAL A 107 -4.62 -22.64 -9.38
C VAL A 107 -3.88 -22.88 -10.69
N LYS A 108 -2.68 -23.48 -10.66
CA LYS A 108 -1.90 -23.81 -11.86
C LYS A 108 -2.60 -24.81 -12.78
N ARG A 109 -3.44 -25.70 -12.23
CA ARG A 109 -4.33 -26.61 -12.98
C ARG A 109 -5.63 -25.95 -13.45
N LEU A 110 -5.78 -24.64 -13.26
CA LEU A 110 -6.93 -23.83 -13.67
C LEU A 110 -8.25 -24.22 -12.98
N GLU A 111 -8.19 -24.88 -11.81
CA GLU A 111 -9.39 -25.31 -11.08
C GLU A 111 -10.21 -24.12 -10.55
N PHE A 112 -9.57 -22.98 -10.36
CA PHE A 112 -10.17 -21.73 -9.89
C PHE A 112 -10.43 -20.69 -10.99
N ASP A 113 -10.20 -21.02 -12.27
CA ASP A 113 -10.14 -20.03 -13.36
C ASP A 113 -11.42 -19.17 -13.48
N LYS A 114 -12.59 -19.75 -13.20
CA LYS A 114 -13.90 -19.07 -13.25
C LYS A 114 -14.18 -18.18 -12.05
N GLN A 115 -13.47 -18.39 -10.95
CA GLN A 115 -13.63 -17.67 -9.67
C GLN A 115 -12.60 -16.54 -9.52
N LEU A 116 -11.61 -16.48 -10.40
CA LEU A 116 -10.55 -15.48 -10.42
C LEU A 116 -10.86 -14.38 -11.44
N GLY A 117 -10.99 -13.14 -10.94
CA GLY A 117 -11.13 -11.96 -11.78
C GLY A 117 -9.81 -11.62 -12.49
N PRO A 118 -9.82 -11.16 -13.75
CA PRO A 118 -8.60 -10.70 -14.40
C PRO A 118 -8.18 -9.33 -13.83
N TYR A 119 -6.88 -9.14 -13.64
CA TYR A 119 -6.32 -7.80 -13.38
C TYR A 119 -6.60 -6.88 -14.58
N THR A 120 -7.07 -5.65 -14.34
CA THR A 120 -7.33 -4.67 -15.41
C THR A 120 -6.02 -4.09 -15.93
N LEU A 121 -5.40 -4.78 -16.89
CA LEU A 121 -4.08 -4.42 -17.44
C LEU A 121 -4.01 -3.00 -18.02
N SER A 122 -5.14 -2.40 -18.43
CA SER A 122 -5.15 -1.00 -18.90
C SER A 122 -4.83 0.01 -17.79
N GLN A 123 -5.02 -0.34 -16.52
CA GLN A 123 -4.68 0.50 -15.36
C GLN A 123 -3.26 0.26 -14.84
N TYR A 124 -2.58 -0.80 -15.29
CA TYR A 124 -1.23 -1.15 -14.84
C TYR A 124 -0.21 -0.02 -15.10
N GLY A 125 -0.37 0.71 -16.21
CA GLY A 125 0.51 1.83 -16.55
C GLY A 125 0.47 2.96 -15.52
N ASP A 126 -0.71 3.24 -14.96
CA ASP A 126 -0.87 4.25 -13.91
C ASP A 126 -0.29 3.76 -12.59
N TRP A 127 -0.57 2.50 -12.22
CA TRP A 127 0.05 1.88 -11.05
C TRP A 127 1.58 1.93 -11.11
N LYS A 128 2.17 1.48 -12.23
CA LYS A 128 3.62 1.45 -12.41
C LYS A 128 4.28 2.83 -12.27
N ARG A 129 3.56 3.92 -12.58
CA ARG A 129 4.04 5.29 -12.36
C ARG A 129 3.97 5.70 -10.89
N LEU A 130 2.94 5.23 -10.18
CA LEU A 130 2.75 5.50 -8.75
C LEU A 130 3.71 4.72 -7.86
N SER A 131 4.16 3.55 -8.30
CA SER A 131 4.99 2.61 -7.51
C SER A 131 6.40 2.40 -8.05
N SER A 132 6.86 3.22 -9.01
CA SER A 132 8.09 2.99 -9.78
C SER A 132 9.38 2.86 -8.97
N TYR A 133 9.44 3.47 -7.79
CA TYR A 133 10.60 3.44 -6.88
C TYR A 133 10.41 2.45 -5.73
N ILE A 134 9.20 1.94 -5.50
CA ILE A 134 8.94 0.99 -4.42
C ILE A 134 9.56 -0.36 -4.79
N THR A 135 10.53 -0.80 -3.99
CA THR A 135 11.18 -2.10 -4.13
C THR A 135 10.72 -3.07 -3.04
N LYS A 136 11.05 -4.35 -3.21
CA LYS A 136 10.87 -5.35 -2.15
C LYS A 136 11.56 -4.91 -0.85
N ASP A 137 12.82 -4.47 -0.93
CA ASP A 137 13.58 -4.01 0.23
C ASP A 137 12.94 -2.77 0.89
N THR A 138 12.33 -1.89 0.09
CA THR A 138 11.55 -0.75 0.60
C THR A 138 10.35 -1.24 1.41
N VAL A 139 9.60 -2.21 0.87
CA VAL A 139 8.45 -2.80 1.57
C VAL A 139 8.92 -3.47 2.85
N GLU A 140 9.87 -4.40 2.80
CA GLU A 140 10.33 -5.15 3.98
C GLU A 140 10.84 -4.24 5.11
N ARG A 141 11.40 -3.09 4.76
CA ARG A 141 11.91 -2.09 5.71
C ARG A 141 10.82 -1.21 6.33
N ILE A 142 9.72 -0.94 5.62
CA ILE A 142 8.68 0.02 6.02
C ILE A 142 7.37 -0.68 6.40
N GLU A 143 7.23 -1.97 6.14
CA GLU A 143 6.04 -2.72 6.49
C GLU A 143 5.95 -2.85 8.03
N PRO A 144 4.79 -2.55 8.64
CA PRO A 144 4.62 -2.70 10.08
C PRO A 144 4.77 -4.15 10.52
N ILE A 145 5.07 -4.36 11.80
CA ILE A 145 5.12 -5.71 12.40
C ILE A 145 3.77 -6.40 12.17
N GLY A 146 3.79 -7.46 11.35
CA GLY A 146 2.59 -8.21 10.96
C GLY A 146 2.16 -8.05 9.50
N GLY A 147 2.74 -7.10 8.76
CA GLY A 147 2.51 -6.95 7.31
C GLY A 147 1.32 -6.06 6.92
N GLU A 148 0.47 -5.70 7.86
CA GLU A 148 -0.80 -5.03 7.58
C GLU A 148 -0.79 -3.55 7.99
N ILE A 149 -1.20 -2.70 7.06
CA ILE A 149 -1.39 -1.26 7.26
C ILE A 149 -2.89 -1.02 7.49
N SER A 150 -3.26 -0.47 8.65
CA SER A 150 -4.66 -0.16 9.02
C SER A 150 -4.76 1.10 9.87
N VAL A 151 -5.89 1.83 9.75
CA VAL A 151 -6.20 3.02 10.54
C VAL A 151 -6.62 2.68 11.99
N ALA A 152 -7.03 1.44 12.27
CA ALA A 152 -7.61 1.05 13.56
C ALA A 152 -6.59 0.92 14.71
N CYS A 153 -5.29 0.89 14.44
CA CYS A 153 -4.26 0.51 15.42
C CYS A 153 -3.81 1.63 16.39
N GLU A 154 -4.33 2.86 16.28
CA GLU A 154 -3.73 4.00 16.99
C GLU A 154 -4.28 4.36 18.38
N SER A 155 -5.33 3.69 18.89
CA SER A 155 -5.99 4.19 20.12
C SER A 155 -5.20 4.01 21.43
N GLU A 156 -4.08 3.27 21.47
CA GLU A 156 -3.36 2.98 22.73
C GLU A 156 -1.94 3.57 22.84
N MET A 157 -1.34 4.05 21.74
CA MET A 157 0.10 4.41 21.72
C MET A 157 0.42 5.88 21.40
N ALA A 158 -0.57 6.68 21.00
CA ALA A 158 -0.39 8.10 20.63
C ALA A 158 0.13 9.02 21.76
N GLY A 159 0.26 8.52 22.99
CA GLY A 159 0.76 9.27 24.15
C GLY A 159 2.21 8.98 24.58
N LYS A 160 2.91 8.00 24.00
CA LYS A 160 4.17 7.48 24.57
C LYS A 160 5.45 7.65 23.74
N PHE A 161 5.38 8.06 22.47
CA PHE A 161 6.58 8.23 21.64
C PHE A 161 6.99 9.71 21.49
N SER A 162 8.30 9.96 21.56
CA SER A 162 8.89 11.28 21.37
C SER A 162 8.84 11.68 19.90
N LYS A 163 8.38 12.91 19.62
CA LYS A 163 8.26 13.43 18.24
C LYS A 163 9.61 13.40 17.51
N SER A 164 9.62 12.86 16.28
CA SER A 164 10.82 12.75 15.45
C SER A 164 11.30 14.10 14.90
N ALA A 165 12.51 14.14 14.33
CA ALA A 165 13.06 15.36 13.72
C ALA A 165 12.23 15.84 12.53
N MET A 166 11.70 14.92 11.71
CA MET A 166 10.87 15.24 10.56
C MET A 166 9.46 15.69 10.99
N GLU A 167 8.89 15.11 12.05
CA GLU A 167 7.64 15.60 12.66
C GLU A 167 7.80 16.97 13.29
N LYS A 168 8.93 17.23 13.95
CA LYS A 168 9.27 18.57 14.46
C LYS A 168 9.42 19.55 13.32
N ALA A 169 10.12 19.20 12.25
CA ALA A 169 10.31 20.05 11.07
C ALA A 169 8.98 20.33 10.35
N LEU A 170 8.14 19.31 10.14
CA LEU A 170 6.81 19.47 9.52
C LEU A 170 5.86 20.26 10.42
N ALA A 171 5.86 20.01 11.74
CA ALA A 171 5.07 20.78 12.70
C ALA A 171 5.55 22.23 12.80
N GLU A 172 6.85 22.50 12.67
CA GLU A 172 7.41 23.84 12.56
C GLU A 172 6.97 24.51 11.25
N GLN A 173 7.02 23.81 10.11
CA GLN A 173 6.53 24.36 8.84
C GLN A 173 5.02 24.63 8.83
N LEU A 174 4.22 23.75 9.42
CA LEU A 174 2.77 23.95 9.56
C LEU A 174 2.43 25.09 10.54
N LYS A 175 3.27 25.37 11.53
CA LYS A 175 3.16 26.55 12.40
C LYS A 175 3.54 27.84 11.68
N ILE A 176 4.55 27.80 10.80
CA ILE A 176 4.96 28.94 9.97
C ILE A 176 3.88 29.28 8.93
N SER A 177 3.11 28.30 8.46
CA SER A 177 2.02 28.48 7.48
C SER A 177 0.77 29.17 8.05
N LYS A 178 0.52 29.06 9.37
CA LYS A 178 -0.64 29.71 10.02
C LYS A 178 -0.22 31.01 10.72
N PHE A 179 -0.32 32.12 9.97
CA PHE A 179 -0.34 33.57 10.33
C PHE A 179 0.59 34.30 9.34
N SER A 180 0.18 35.26 8.50
CA SER A 180 -1.01 36.09 8.42
C SER A 180 -1.08 36.68 7.00
N ALA A 181 -2.28 36.84 6.43
CA ALA A 181 -2.49 37.94 5.50
C ALA A 181 -2.36 39.24 6.32
N PRO A 182 -1.52 40.17 5.87
CA PRO A 182 -2.06 41.30 5.12
C PRO A 182 -1.40 41.43 3.76
N GLU A 183 -2.18 41.92 2.80
CA GLU A 183 -1.71 42.40 1.51
C GLU A 183 -0.54 43.38 1.70
N GLU A 184 0.63 43.07 1.14
CA GLU A 184 1.44 44.07 0.45
C GLU A 184 2.53 43.45 -0.44
N LYS A 185 2.73 44.12 -1.57
CA LYS A 185 3.44 43.69 -2.78
C LYS A 185 4.91 43.33 -2.50
N SER A 186 5.34 42.11 -2.86
CA SER A 186 6.76 41.88 -3.18
C SER A 186 7.00 40.60 -3.98
N GLN A 187 7.37 40.79 -5.25
CA GLN A 187 7.74 39.79 -6.25
C GLN A 187 9.07 39.03 -5.95
N LYS A 188 9.59 39.04 -4.71
CA LYS A 188 10.89 38.41 -4.37
C LYS A 188 10.84 37.35 -3.25
N ARG A 189 9.67 37.03 -2.69
CA ARG A 189 9.55 36.03 -1.60
C ARG A 189 9.68 34.58 -2.08
N GLY A 190 9.45 34.30 -3.36
CA GLY A 190 9.44 32.94 -3.92
C GLY A 190 10.80 32.21 -3.84
N ASN A 191 11.92 32.91 -4.00
CA ASN A 191 13.24 32.28 -4.12
C ASN A 191 13.86 31.86 -2.78
N TYR A 192 13.55 32.54 -1.67
CA TYR A 192 14.16 32.19 -0.38
C TYR A 192 13.54 30.95 0.25
N TYR A 193 12.23 30.79 0.10
CA TYR A 193 11.52 29.58 0.58
C TYR A 193 11.94 28.34 -0.22
N SER A 194 12.10 28.46 -1.55
CA SER A 194 12.55 27.33 -2.37
C SER A 194 13.97 26.89 -2.01
N ILE A 195 14.90 27.82 -1.81
CA ILE A 195 16.29 27.51 -1.43
C ILE A 195 16.37 26.80 -0.07
N LEU A 196 15.58 27.25 0.93
CA LEU A 196 15.55 26.64 2.25
C LEU A 196 14.95 25.22 2.23
N GLN A 197 13.95 24.98 1.39
CA GLN A 197 13.40 23.64 1.17
C GLN A 197 14.41 22.72 0.50
N THR A 198 15.15 23.20 -0.51
CA THR A 198 16.22 22.44 -1.16
C THR A 198 17.34 22.07 -0.19
N GLN A 199 17.82 23.01 0.63
CA GLN A 199 18.89 22.73 1.61
C GLN A 199 18.47 21.74 2.69
N LEU A 200 17.21 21.81 3.15
CA LEU A 200 16.67 20.85 4.11
C LEU A 200 16.56 19.46 3.49
N LEU A 201 16.07 19.38 2.25
CA LEU A 201 15.95 18.12 1.51
C LEU A 201 17.30 17.46 1.29
N GLU A 202 18.30 18.23 0.83
CA GLU A 202 19.68 17.75 0.67
C GLU A 202 20.28 17.24 1.99
N THR A 203 19.99 17.93 3.09
CA THR A 203 20.46 17.51 4.41
C THR A 203 19.84 16.18 4.85
N ILE A 204 18.53 16.00 4.65
CA ILE A 204 17.82 14.75 4.98
C ILE A 204 18.31 13.61 4.07
N LEU A 205 18.38 13.86 2.77
CA LEU A 205 18.87 12.90 1.78
C LEU A 205 20.27 12.38 2.15
N MET A 206 21.19 13.26 2.52
CA MET A 206 22.55 12.86 2.88
C MET A 206 22.64 12.16 4.23
N LYS A 207 21.86 12.58 5.23
CA LYS A 207 21.96 12.04 6.60
C LYS A 207 21.22 10.72 6.79
N GLU A 208 19.99 10.64 6.27
CA GLU A 208 19.10 9.50 6.52
C GLU A 208 19.17 8.47 5.38
N TYR A 209 19.40 8.92 4.14
CA TYR A 209 19.42 8.05 2.95
C TYR A 209 20.82 7.90 2.32
N GLY A 210 21.85 8.49 2.92
CA GLY A 210 23.23 8.38 2.41
C GLY A 210 23.44 8.95 0.99
N GLY A 211 22.54 9.83 0.53
CA GLY A 211 22.56 10.35 -0.84
C GLY A 211 21.70 9.56 -1.85
N ASP A 212 21.01 8.50 -1.41
CA ASP A 212 20.16 7.68 -2.29
C ASP A 212 18.79 8.35 -2.51
N GLU A 213 18.65 9.02 -3.66
CA GLU A 213 17.42 9.69 -4.07
C GLU A 213 16.27 8.71 -4.32
N ASP A 214 16.58 7.53 -4.85
CA ASP A 214 15.58 6.52 -5.19
C ASP A 214 14.95 5.95 -3.91
N ALA A 215 15.77 5.73 -2.86
CA ALA A 215 15.26 5.30 -1.56
C ALA A 215 14.30 6.33 -0.94
N LEU A 216 14.61 7.62 -1.01
CA LEU A 216 13.71 8.69 -0.53
C LEU A 216 12.40 8.73 -1.34
N LEU A 217 12.50 8.62 -2.67
CA LEU A 217 11.32 8.60 -3.55
C LEU A 217 10.45 7.36 -3.30
N ALA A 218 11.07 6.22 -3.00
CA ALA A 218 10.38 4.99 -2.67
C ALA A 218 9.51 5.14 -1.41
N GLU A 219 10.05 5.75 -0.35
CA GLU A 219 9.27 6.03 0.87
C GLU A 219 8.15 7.03 0.62
N LEU A 220 8.40 8.07 -0.19
CA LEU A 220 7.38 9.05 -0.53
C LEU A 220 6.23 8.41 -1.32
N GLN A 221 6.54 7.54 -2.29
CA GLN A 221 5.53 6.79 -3.04
C GLN A 221 4.78 5.81 -2.15
N PHE A 222 5.47 5.10 -1.27
CA PHE A 222 4.85 4.20 -0.29
C PHE A 222 3.85 4.95 0.59
N ALA A 223 4.28 6.06 1.19
CA ALA A 223 3.43 6.89 2.05
C ALA A 223 2.25 7.49 1.29
N PHE A 224 2.46 7.90 0.03
CA PHE A 224 1.40 8.40 -0.84
C PHE A 224 0.35 7.34 -1.16
N ILE A 225 0.76 6.11 -1.49
CA ILE A 225 -0.14 4.99 -1.77
C ILE A 225 -0.94 4.62 -0.52
N ALA A 226 -0.26 4.47 0.63
CA ALA A 226 -0.93 4.21 1.91
C ALA A 226 -1.97 5.30 2.22
N PHE A 227 -1.62 6.57 2.00
CA PHE A 227 -2.56 7.68 2.20
C PHE A 227 -3.76 7.64 1.24
N LEU A 228 -3.51 7.39 -0.05
CA LEU A 228 -4.55 7.40 -1.09
C LEU A 228 -5.61 6.34 -0.82
N VAL A 229 -5.19 5.16 -0.35
CA VAL A 229 -6.07 4.01 -0.17
C VAL A 229 -6.76 4.00 1.19
N MET A 230 -6.14 4.54 2.23
CA MET A 230 -6.65 4.49 3.61
C MET A 230 -7.56 5.66 3.99
N GLU A 231 -8.27 6.29 3.04
CA GLU A 231 -9.12 7.49 3.19
C GLU A 231 -8.91 8.30 4.50
N ASN A 232 -8.29 9.48 4.36
CA ASN A 232 -8.25 10.55 5.37
C ASN A 232 -7.16 10.47 6.47
N SER A 233 -5.92 10.11 6.10
CA SER A 233 -4.82 10.11 7.09
C SER A 233 -3.42 10.47 6.54
N ALA A 234 -3.30 11.52 5.73
CA ALA A 234 -2.00 11.99 5.18
C ALA A 234 -0.99 12.33 6.28
N GLN A 235 -1.51 12.79 7.42
CA GLN A 235 -0.71 13.11 8.60
C GLN A 235 -0.26 11.88 9.39
N ARG A 236 -0.81 10.68 9.11
CA ARG A 236 -0.60 9.47 9.93
C ARG A 236 0.21 8.39 9.24
N CYS A 237 0.13 8.23 7.91
CA CYS A 237 1.06 7.37 7.15
C CYS A 237 2.52 7.85 7.27
N PHE A 238 2.72 9.17 7.40
CA PHE A 238 4.02 9.77 7.72
C PHE A 238 4.49 9.38 9.14
N HIS A 239 3.58 9.31 10.11
CA HIS A 239 3.84 8.83 11.47
C HIS A 239 4.20 7.33 11.50
N LEU A 240 3.58 6.50 10.64
CA LEU A 240 3.89 5.07 10.56
C LEU A 240 5.27 4.80 9.95
N CYS A 241 5.63 5.48 8.85
CA CYS A 241 6.97 5.39 8.26
C CYS A 241 8.07 5.83 9.25
N ILE A 242 7.79 6.89 10.02
CA ILE A 242 8.70 7.38 11.07
C ILE A 242 8.76 6.44 12.28
N SER A 243 7.64 5.81 12.67
CA SER A 243 7.61 4.92 13.84
C SER A 243 8.32 3.59 13.60
N ILE A 244 8.28 3.09 12.36
CA ILE A 244 8.97 1.85 11.97
C ILE A 244 10.49 2.06 11.92
N HIS A 245 10.94 3.25 11.53
CA HIS A 245 12.35 3.65 11.61
C HIS A 245 12.91 3.70 13.05
N LEU A 246 12.04 3.73 14.08
CA LEU A 246 12.42 3.83 15.49
C LEU A 246 12.38 2.50 16.26
N SER A 247 11.87 1.41 15.67
CA SER A 247 11.91 0.08 16.32
C SER A 247 13.21 -0.71 16.05
N GLU A 248 14.06 -0.22 15.14
CA GLU A 248 15.35 -0.85 14.78
C GLU A 248 16.59 -0.11 15.34
N GLN A 249 16.42 0.77 16.35
CA GLN A 249 17.53 1.35 17.14
C GLN A 249 17.46 0.95 18.62
#